data_AF-A0A1X0DEK0-F1
#
_entry.id   AF-A0A1X0DEK0-F1
#
_cell.length_a   1.000
_cell.length_b   1.000
_cell.length_c   1.000
_cell.angle_alpha   90.00
_cell.angle_beta   90.00
_cell.angle_gamma   90.00
#
_symmetry.space_group_name_H-M   'P 1'
#
loop_
_entity.id
_entity.type
_entity.pdbx_description
1 polymer ?
#
loop_
_entity_poly.entity_id
_entity_poly.type
_entity_poly.pdbx_seq_one_letter_code
_entity_poly.pdbx_strand_id
1 'polypeptide(L)'
;MSKWLVRGLVLAGLMTVVRLVQGTLINLHQTQAVLISSVSVAVIAVVALVWGWRDGQADARANPDPDHRADLAMTWLIAGLVAGGLSGVVTWIISLFYPALYSPGIAQELTTFAAFTALLVFLPATLAVALGRVAVDRKGPEAPHHGGIHEDRADTDVFEAITADTVETDVAAAGAALGSGTAEEPRSES
;
A
#
# COMPACT_ATOMS: atom_id res chain seq x y z
N MET A 1 17.98 1.23 -8.12
CA MET A 1 18.80 1.48 -6.92
C MET A 1 18.81 2.96 -6.51
N SER A 2 19.25 3.92 -7.33
CA SER A 2 19.52 5.31 -6.89
C SER A 2 18.31 6.16 -6.48
N LYS A 3 17.09 5.88 -6.99
CA LYS A 3 15.91 6.73 -6.69
C LYS A 3 15.46 6.67 -5.23
N TRP A 4 15.59 5.52 -4.55
CA TRP A 4 15.18 5.37 -3.15
C TRP A 4 16.15 6.06 -2.18
N LEU A 5 17.47 5.92 -2.41
CA LEU A 5 18.50 6.58 -1.60
C LEU A 5 18.38 8.10 -1.64
N VAL A 6 18.12 8.67 -2.82
CA VAL A 6 17.93 10.13 -2.97
C VAL A 6 16.72 10.62 -2.18
N ARG A 7 15.62 9.86 -2.15
CA ARG A 7 14.41 10.22 -1.38
C ARG A 7 14.70 10.22 0.12
N GLY A 8 15.32 9.16 0.61
CA GLY A 8 15.75 9.05 2.01
C GLY A 8 16.73 10.16 2.40
N LEU A 9 17.68 10.48 1.52
CA LEU A 9 18.66 11.54 1.76
C LEU A 9 18.04 12.95 1.76
N VAL A 10 17.10 13.23 0.86
CA VAL A 10 16.37 14.51 0.83
C VAL A 10 15.51 14.66 2.09
N LEU A 11 14.81 13.60 2.51
CA LEU A 11 14.07 13.59 3.78
C LEU A 11 14.99 13.77 4.98
N ALA A 12 16.15 13.12 4.99
CA ALA A 12 17.15 13.27 6.04
C ALA A 12 17.67 14.72 6.12
N GLY A 13 17.98 15.33 4.97
CA GLY A 13 18.40 16.73 4.88
C GLY A 13 17.32 17.68 5.38
N LEU A 14 16.08 17.51 4.90
CA LEU A 14 14.94 18.31 5.35
C LEU A 14 14.70 18.17 6.85
N MET A 15 14.71 16.94 7.37
CA MET A 15 14.54 16.66 8.79
C MET A 15 15.62 17.33 9.62
N THR A 16 16.87 17.30 9.14
CA THR A 16 17.99 17.97 9.81
C THR A 16 17.74 19.48 9.90
N VAL A 17 17.36 20.13 8.79
CA VAL A 17 17.07 21.57 8.78
C VAL A 17 15.91 21.91 9.72
N VAL A 18 14.81 21.15 9.68
CA VAL A 18 13.66 21.36 10.55
C VAL A 18 14.06 21.24 12.02
N ARG A 19 14.86 20.23 12.39
CA ARG A 19 15.32 20.06 13.78
C ARG A 19 16.26 21.18 14.24
N LEU A 20 17.14 21.67 13.37
CA LEU A 20 18.01 22.81 13.70
C LEU A 20 17.21 24.09 13.94
N VAL A 21 16.23 24.37 13.08
CA VAL A 21 15.33 25.51 13.24
C VAL A 21 14.47 25.33 14.49
N GLN A 22 13.90 24.15 14.71
CA GLN A 22 13.09 23.84 15.88
C GLN A 22 13.90 24.00 17.18
N GLY A 23 15.10 23.42 17.25
CA GLY A 23 15.95 23.48 18.44
C GLY A 23 16.37 24.90 18.80
N THR A 24 16.72 25.71 17.79
CA THR A 24 17.05 27.13 17.98
C THR A 24 15.84 27.96 18.39
N LEU A 25 14.68 27.76 17.75
CA LEU A 25 13.45 28.49 18.09
C LEU A 25 12.96 28.16 19.51
N ILE A 26 13.00 26.88 19.91
CA ILE A 26 12.59 26.46 21.26
C ILE A 26 13.50 27.10 22.32
N ASN A 27 14.80 27.20 22.04
CA ASN A 27 15.74 27.84 22.95
C ASN A 27 15.43 29.34 23.14
N LEU A 28 14.99 30.03 22.08
CA LEU A 28 14.62 31.46 22.14
C LEU A 28 13.22 31.71 22.69
N HIS A 29 12.27 30.80 22.42
CA HIS A 29 10.84 30.94 22.73
C HIS A 29 10.31 29.76 23.55
N GLN A 30 10.92 29.52 24.71
CA GLN A 30 10.61 28.35 25.57
C GLN A 30 9.13 28.22 25.93
N THR A 31 8.40 29.33 26.10
CA THR A 31 6.96 29.33 26.41
C THR A 31 6.09 28.76 25.29
N GLN A 32 6.59 28.75 24.06
CA GLN A 32 5.88 28.25 22.87
C GLN A 32 6.44 26.90 22.39
N ALA A 33 7.29 26.24 23.18
CA ALA A 33 7.99 25.02 22.77
C ALA A 33 7.05 23.90 22.29
N VAL A 34 5.89 23.75 22.92
CA VAL A 34 4.87 22.77 22.54
C VAL A 34 4.28 23.08 21.15
N LEU A 35 3.95 24.35 20.88
CA LEU A 35 3.41 24.78 19.59
C LEU A 35 4.45 24.64 18.48
N ILE A 36 5.69 25.04 18.72
CA ILE A 36 6.78 24.94 17.75
C ILE A 36 7.02 23.45 17.39
N SER A 37 7.00 22.57 18.41
CA SER A 37 7.18 21.13 18.20
C SER A 37 6.01 20.49 17.46
N SER A 38 4.77 20.82 17.82
CA SER A 38 3.58 20.27 17.17
C SER A 38 3.47 20.70 15.70
N VAL A 39 3.77 21.97 15.40
CA VAL A 39 3.80 22.49 14.03
C VAL A 39 4.92 21.83 13.22
N SER A 40 6.11 21.67 13.79
CA SER A 40 7.23 21.01 13.09
C SER A 40 6.89 19.55 12.74
N VAL A 41 6.32 18.81 13.68
CA VAL A 41 5.80 17.45 13.47
C VAL A 41 4.74 17.43 12.37
N ALA A 42 3.78 18.36 12.41
CA ALA A 42 2.73 18.46 11.40
C ALA A 42 3.29 18.74 10.00
N VAL A 43 4.28 19.64 9.89
CA VAL A 43 4.95 19.95 8.61
C VAL A 43 5.63 18.71 8.04
N ILE A 44 6.40 17.98 8.84
CA ILE A 44 7.07 16.75 8.37
C ILE A 44 6.05 15.70 7.95
N ALA A 45 4.98 15.51 8.73
CA ALA A 45 3.90 14.59 8.39
C ALA A 45 3.22 14.97 7.07
N VAL A 46 2.92 16.26 6.84
CA VAL A 46 2.33 16.75 5.58
C VAL A 46 3.27 16.53 4.40
N VAL A 47 4.57 16.80 4.54
CA VAL A 47 5.55 16.53 3.49
C VAL A 47 5.58 15.03 3.15
N ALA A 48 5.59 14.16 4.16
CA ALA A 48 5.54 12.71 3.99
C ALA A 48 4.22 12.25 3.32
N LEU A 49 3.08 12.82 3.70
CA LEU A 49 1.77 12.56 3.08
C LEU A 49 1.76 12.95 1.60
N VAL A 50 2.13 14.19 1.27
CA VAL A 50 2.09 14.70 -0.10
C VAL A 50 3.03 13.91 -1.00
N TRP A 51 4.23 13.59 -0.51
CA TRP A 51 5.18 12.80 -1.27
C TRP A 51 4.71 11.35 -1.41
N GLY A 52 4.29 10.70 -0.33
CA GLY A 52 3.74 9.35 -0.35
C GLY A 52 2.57 9.22 -1.33
N TRP A 53 1.66 10.20 -1.35
CA TRP A 53 0.56 10.25 -2.31
C TRP A 53 1.06 10.28 -3.76
N ARG A 54 2.01 11.17 -4.07
CA ARG A 54 2.59 11.30 -5.41
C ARG A 54 3.31 10.03 -5.83
N ASP A 55 3.99 9.36 -4.90
CA ASP A 55 4.67 8.09 -5.14
C ASP A 55 3.67 6.96 -5.40
N GLY A 56 2.57 6.87 -4.65
CA GLY A 56 1.51 5.88 -4.89
C GLY A 56 0.83 6.06 -6.25
N GLN A 57 0.58 7.31 -6.65
CA GLN A 57 0.03 7.64 -7.97
C GLN A 57 1.00 7.30 -9.11
N ALA A 58 2.29 7.57 -8.92
CA ALA A 58 3.31 7.28 -9.93
C ALA A 58 3.50 5.76 -10.12
N ASP A 59 3.46 5.00 -9.02
CA ASP A 59 3.58 3.54 -9.04
C ASP A 59 2.36 2.87 -9.71
N ALA A 60 1.14 3.27 -9.36
CA ALA A 60 -0.08 2.76 -10.00
C ALA A 60 -0.17 3.07 -11.50
N ARG A 61 0.41 4.21 -11.95
CA ARG A 61 0.48 4.55 -13.38
C ARG A 61 1.55 3.78 -14.13
N ALA A 62 2.65 3.42 -13.46
CA ALA A 62 3.76 2.71 -14.08
C ALA A 62 3.50 1.19 -14.18
N ASN A 63 2.79 0.63 -13.19
CA ASN A 63 2.45 -0.78 -13.11
C ASN A 63 0.93 -0.96 -12.95
N PRO A 64 0.19 -1.11 -14.07
CA PRO A 64 -1.26 -1.32 -14.05
C PRO A 64 -1.65 -2.63 -13.34
N ASP A 65 -0.79 -3.65 -13.44
CA ASP A 65 -0.98 -4.93 -12.79
C ASP A 65 -0.64 -4.85 -11.27
N PRO A 66 -1.59 -5.15 -10.37
CA PRO A 66 -1.39 -5.12 -8.92
C PRO A 66 -0.22 -5.96 -8.42
N ASP A 67 0.04 -7.11 -9.06
CA ASP A 67 1.02 -8.10 -8.57
C ASP A 67 2.48 -7.67 -8.86
N HIS A 68 2.67 -6.73 -9.78
CA HIS A 68 3.98 -6.19 -10.17
C HIS A 68 4.34 -4.88 -9.45
N ARG A 69 3.52 -4.42 -8.50
CA ARG A 69 3.73 -3.15 -7.79
C ARG A 69 4.94 -3.24 -6.85
N ALA A 70 5.67 -2.13 -6.75
CA ALA A 70 6.85 -2.07 -5.89
C ALA A 70 6.45 -2.09 -4.39
N ASP A 71 7.31 -2.67 -3.54
CA ASP A 71 7.17 -2.54 -2.09
C ASP A 71 7.60 -1.14 -1.61
N LEU A 72 6.66 -0.20 -1.72
CA LEU A 72 6.84 1.17 -1.26
C LEU A 72 6.80 1.26 0.27
N ALA A 73 6.18 0.31 0.98
CA ALA A 73 6.15 0.33 2.43
C ALA A 73 7.56 0.11 3.00
N MET A 74 8.26 -0.92 2.53
CA MET A 74 9.67 -1.16 2.90
C MET A 74 10.55 0.05 2.54
N THR A 75 10.32 0.65 1.36
CA THR A 75 11.06 1.83 0.91
C THR A 75 10.89 3.02 1.87
N TRP A 76 9.66 3.31 2.28
CA TRP A 76 9.35 4.41 3.19
C TRP A 76 9.83 4.15 4.63
N LEU A 77 9.84 2.88 5.06
CA LEU A 77 10.39 2.48 6.36
C LEU A 77 11.90 2.75 6.41
N ILE A 78 12.65 2.28 5.40
CA ILE A 78 14.09 2.50 5.31
C ILE A 78 14.40 4.00 5.19
N ALA A 79 13.64 4.73 4.38
CA ALA A 79 13.80 6.17 4.24
C ALA A 79 13.61 6.92 5.56
N GLY A 80 12.56 6.57 6.33
CA GLY A 80 12.30 7.13 7.65
C GLY A 80 13.41 6.81 8.66
N LEU A 81 13.93 5.58 8.64
CA LEU A 81 15.03 5.16 9.50
C LEU A 81 16.34 5.90 9.19
N VAL A 82 16.68 6.00 7.90
CA VAL A 82 17.86 6.76 7.45
C VAL A 82 17.71 8.25 7.80
N ALA A 83 16.52 8.83 7.61
CA ALA A 83 16.27 10.22 7.97
C ALA A 83 16.38 10.47 9.48
N GLY A 84 15.81 9.57 10.30
CA GLY A 84 15.91 9.64 11.75
C GLY A 84 17.34 9.51 12.25
N GLY A 85 18.04 8.45 11.83
CA GLY A 85 19.42 8.18 12.24
C GLY A 85 20.39 9.26 11.78
N LEU A 86 20.37 9.62 10.49
CA LEU A 86 21.30 10.60 9.94
C LEU A 86 21.05 12.00 10.51
N SER A 87 19.79 12.43 10.64
CA SER A 87 19.49 13.72 11.27
C SER A 87 19.88 13.76 12.75
N GLY A 88 19.71 12.66 13.48
CA GLY A 88 20.15 12.53 14.87
C GLY A 88 21.66 12.67 15.00
N VAL A 89 22.43 11.96 14.17
CA VAL A 89 23.91 12.08 14.14
C VAL A 89 24.34 13.52 13.84
N VAL A 90 23.76 14.14 12.81
CA VAL A 90 24.14 15.50 12.40
C VAL A 90 23.78 16.52 13.48
N THR A 91 22.58 16.42 14.07
CA THR A 91 22.15 17.31 15.16
C THR A 91 23.07 17.17 16.37
N TRP A 92 23.43 15.93 16.73
CA TRP A 92 24.38 15.66 17.81
C TRP A 92 25.75 16.29 17.54
N ILE A 93 26.31 16.11 16.33
CA ILE A 93 27.59 16.73 15.95
C ILE A 93 27.51 18.25 16.10
N ILE A 94 26.43 18.88 15.63
CA ILE A 94 26.27 20.34 15.71
C ILE A 94 26.16 20.80 17.17
N SER A 95 25.49 20.03 18.03
CA SER A 95 25.35 20.37 19.45
C SER A 95 26.70 20.43 20.20
N LEU A 96 27.73 19.71 19.72
CA LEU A 96 29.09 19.78 20.30
C LEU A 96 29.73 21.17 20.14
N PHE A 97 29.34 21.91 19.10
CA PHE A 97 29.88 23.25 18.81
C PHE A 97 28.91 24.38 19.21
N TYR A 98 27.62 24.06 19.36
CA TYR A 98 26.56 25.00 19.72
C TYR A 98 25.83 24.54 20.98
N PRO A 99 26.30 24.90 22.19
CA PRO A 99 25.68 24.46 23.46
C PRO A 99 24.26 25.02 23.68
N ALA A 100 23.85 26.02 22.91
CA ALA A 100 22.46 26.48 22.84
C ALA A 100 21.51 25.46 22.18
N LEU A 101 22.05 24.46 21.48
CA LEU A 101 21.31 23.35 20.89
C LEU A 101 21.22 22.21 21.92
N TYR A 102 20.04 22.00 22.48
CA TYR A 102 19.79 20.88 23.39
C TYR A 102 19.74 19.56 22.63
N SER A 103 20.71 18.66 22.88
CA SER A 103 20.64 17.25 22.49
C SER A 103 20.86 16.38 23.72
N PRO A 104 19.98 15.40 24.01
CA PRO A 104 20.11 14.51 25.17
C PRO A 104 21.30 13.53 25.08
N GLY A 105 21.95 13.43 23.91
CA GLY A 105 23.10 12.56 23.67
C GLY A 105 22.86 11.55 22.55
N ILE A 106 23.96 11.07 21.93
CA ILE A 106 23.92 10.26 20.70
C ILE A 106 23.08 8.98 20.82
N ALA A 107 23.09 8.31 21.98
CA ALA A 107 22.34 7.08 22.20
C ALA A 107 20.83 7.30 22.06
N GLN A 108 20.31 8.42 22.59
CA GLN A 108 18.88 8.74 22.55
C GLN A 108 18.46 9.29 21.17
N GLU A 109 19.38 9.98 20.48
CA GLU A 109 19.18 10.42 19.10
C GLU A 109 19.04 9.24 18.12
N LEU A 110 19.91 8.22 18.24
CA LEU A 110 19.92 7.04 17.36
C LEU A 110 18.81 6.02 17.64
N THR A 111 18.18 6.08 18.81
CA THR A 111 17.17 5.09 19.22
C THR A 111 15.79 5.72 19.23
N THR A 112 15.47 6.50 20.27
CA THR A 112 14.14 7.08 20.48
C THR A 112 13.77 8.06 19.37
N PHE A 113 14.64 9.04 19.10
CA PHE A 113 14.33 10.04 18.08
C PHE A 113 14.37 9.46 16.67
N ALA A 114 15.29 8.54 16.39
CA ALA A 114 15.33 7.83 15.11
C ALA A 114 14.05 6.99 14.90
N ALA A 115 13.62 6.22 15.90
CA ALA A 115 12.40 5.42 15.82
C ALA A 115 11.14 6.29 15.69
N PHE A 116 11.06 7.37 16.48
CA PHE A 116 9.96 8.34 16.38
C PHE A 116 9.89 8.96 14.98
N THR A 117 11.03 9.40 14.45
CA THR A 117 11.11 9.98 13.10
C THR A 117 10.73 8.95 12.04
N ALA A 118 11.20 7.70 12.19
CA ALA A 118 10.87 6.62 11.29
C ALA A 118 9.36 6.39 11.25
N LEU A 119 8.70 6.28 12.40
CA LEU A 119 7.25 6.11 12.48
C LEU A 119 6.49 7.33 11.93
N LEU A 120 6.94 8.54 12.29
CA LEU A 120 6.33 9.80 11.86
C LEU A 120 6.39 9.98 10.36
N VAL A 121 7.39 9.44 9.67
CA VAL A 121 7.47 9.45 8.20
C VAL A 121 6.73 8.25 7.60
N PHE A 122 6.96 7.05 8.15
CA PHE A 122 6.45 5.79 7.60
C PHE A 122 4.93 5.71 7.59
N LEU A 123 4.26 6.04 8.71
CA LEU A 123 2.79 5.92 8.82
C LEU A 123 2.06 6.81 7.81
N PRO A 124 2.26 8.14 7.80
CA PRO A 124 1.58 9.00 6.84
C PRO A 124 1.96 8.66 5.41
N ALA A 125 3.23 8.39 5.12
CA ALA A 125 3.65 8.12 3.75
C ALA A 125 3.03 6.82 3.21
N THR A 126 3.03 5.74 4.00
CA THR A 126 2.45 4.45 3.57
C THR A 126 0.95 4.55 3.38
N LEU A 127 0.25 5.26 4.28
CA LEU A 127 -1.18 5.53 4.14
C LEU A 127 -1.48 6.36 2.88
N ALA A 128 -0.68 7.40 2.63
CA ALA A 128 -0.83 8.23 1.44
C ALA A 128 -0.50 7.49 0.14
N VAL A 129 0.49 6.58 0.14
CA VAL A 129 0.78 5.70 -1.00
C VAL A 129 -0.43 4.82 -1.32
N ALA A 130 -1.02 4.20 -0.30
CA ALA A 130 -2.21 3.36 -0.49
C ALA A 130 -3.37 4.17 -1.07
N LEU A 131 -3.64 5.37 -0.53
CA LEU A 131 -4.66 6.27 -1.07
C LEU A 131 -4.36 6.73 -2.50
N GLY A 132 -3.10 7.02 -2.81
CA GLY A 132 -2.64 7.36 -4.16
C GLY A 132 -2.87 6.22 -5.15
N ARG A 133 -2.59 4.97 -4.77
CA ARG A 133 -2.87 3.81 -5.65
C ARG A 133 -4.36 3.69 -5.95
N VAL A 134 -5.20 3.74 -4.91
CA VAL A 134 -6.67 3.66 -5.05
C VAL A 134 -7.24 4.80 -5.89
N ALA A 135 -6.69 6.02 -5.78
CA ALA A 135 -7.15 7.18 -6.53
C ALA A 135 -6.88 7.09 -8.04
N VAL A 136 -5.83 6.38 -8.46
CA VAL A 136 -5.55 6.05 -9.87
C VAL A 136 -6.37 4.85 -10.33
N ASP A 137 -6.43 3.78 -9.53
CA ASP A 137 -7.16 2.55 -9.90
C ASP A 137 -8.65 2.82 -10.14
N ARG A 138 -9.27 3.71 -9.35
CA ARG A 138 -10.67 4.14 -9.54
C ARG A 138 -10.92 4.97 -10.80
N LYS A 139 -9.87 5.48 -11.46
CA LYS A 139 -9.95 6.34 -12.65
C LYS A 139 -9.44 5.65 -13.93
N GLY A 140 -8.84 4.47 -13.80
CA GLY A 140 -8.47 3.66 -14.96
C GLY A 140 -9.71 3.08 -15.63
N PRO A 141 -9.71 2.88 -16.96
CA PRO A 141 -10.68 1.97 -17.59
C PRO A 141 -10.64 0.64 -16.85
N GLU A 142 -11.79 -0.02 -16.67
CA GLU A 142 -11.85 -1.41 -16.22
C GLU A 142 -10.75 -2.17 -16.94
N ALA A 143 -9.85 -2.81 -16.16
CA ALA A 143 -8.84 -3.69 -16.72
C ALA A 143 -9.56 -4.57 -17.75
N PRO A 144 -9.03 -4.73 -18.98
CA PRO A 144 -9.65 -5.61 -19.94
C PRO A 144 -9.90 -6.93 -19.22
N HIS A 145 -11.18 -7.24 -18.97
CA HIS A 145 -11.55 -8.60 -18.65
C HIS A 145 -10.85 -9.41 -19.73
N HIS A 146 -10.03 -10.38 -19.33
CA HIS A 146 -9.59 -11.44 -20.22
C HIS A 146 -10.85 -12.21 -20.63
N GLY A 147 -11.66 -11.61 -21.50
CA GLY A 147 -12.64 -12.28 -22.32
C GLY A 147 -11.83 -13.03 -23.36
N GLY A 148 -11.42 -14.25 -23.02
CA GLY A 148 -10.58 -15.03 -23.91
C GLY A 148 -9.97 -16.29 -23.32
N ILE A 149 -10.56 -16.91 -22.29
CA ILE A 149 -10.35 -18.33 -21.99
C ILE A 149 -11.70 -18.91 -21.54
N HIS A 150 -12.66 -18.97 -22.47
CA HIS A 150 -13.98 -19.58 -22.25
C HIS A 150 -14.20 -20.88 -23.02
N GLU A 151 -13.17 -21.47 -23.65
CA GLU A 151 -13.36 -22.76 -24.36
C GLU A 151 -12.70 -23.97 -23.67
N ASP A 152 -11.76 -23.79 -22.74
CA ASP A 152 -11.03 -24.94 -22.11
C ASP A 152 -11.29 -25.12 -20.59
N ARG A 153 -12.15 -24.29 -19.99
CA ARG A 153 -12.49 -24.38 -18.55
C ARG A 153 -13.79 -25.12 -18.24
N ALA A 154 -14.47 -25.68 -19.24
CA ALA A 154 -15.62 -26.55 -18.97
C ALA A 154 -15.21 -27.83 -18.19
N ASP A 155 -13.95 -28.24 -18.30
CA ASP A 155 -13.43 -29.48 -17.69
C ASP A 155 -12.95 -29.33 -16.24
N THR A 156 -12.86 -28.11 -15.68
CA THR A 156 -12.30 -27.89 -14.32
C THR A 156 -13.35 -27.46 -13.29
N ASP A 157 -14.52 -26.99 -13.71
CA ASP A 157 -15.60 -26.66 -12.77
C ASP A 157 -16.43 -27.91 -12.45
N VAL A 158 -15.98 -28.62 -11.41
CA VAL A 158 -16.60 -29.87 -10.88
C VAL A 158 -18.10 -29.70 -10.63
N PHE A 159 -18.56 -28.50 -10.26
CA PHE A 159 -19.97 -28.21 -10.00
C PHE A 159 -20.81 -28.03 -11.29
N GLU A 160 -20.19 -27.54 -12.36
CA GLU A 160 -20.85 -27.44 -13.68
C GLU A 160 -20.90 -28.81 -14.35
N ALA A 161 -19.84 -29.60 -14.23
CA ALA A 161 -19.79 -30.99 -14.71
C ALA A 161 -20.87 -31.87 -14.04
N ILE A 162 -21.07 -31.75 -12.71
CA ILE A 162 -22.15 -32.47 -12.00
C ILE A 162 -23.53 -32.02 -12.49
N THR A 163 -23.72 -30.72 -12.74
CA THR A 163 -25.00 -30.19 -13.21
C THR A 163 -25.30 -30.70 -14.63
N ALA A 164 -24.32 -30.70 -15.53
CA ALA A 164 -24.46 -31.23 -16.89
C ALA A 164 -24.77 -32.73 -16.90
N ASP A 165 -24.07 -33.53 -16.10
CA ASP A 165 -24.28 -34.99 -16.02
C ASP A 165 -25.68 -35.34 -15.47
N THR A 166 -26.17 -34.59 -14.46
CA THR A 166 -27.53 -34.77 -13.93
C THR A 166 -28.62 -34.40 -14.94
N VAL A 167 -28.42 -33.37 -15.76
CA VAL A 167 -29.38 -32.97 -16.80
C VAL A 167 -29.41 -34.02 -17.91
N GLU A 168 -28.26 -34.57 -18.31
CA GLU A 168 -28.18 -35.57 -19.38
C GLU A 168 -28.81 -36.91 -18.97
N THR A 169 -28.64 -37.32 -17.70
CA THR A 169 -29.30 -38.50 -17.15
C THR A 169 -30.81 -38.33 -16.99
N ASP A 170 -31.29 -37.15 -16.58
CA ASP A 170 -32.72 -36.87 -16.46
C ASP A 170 -33.42 -36.82 -17.83
N VAL A 171 -32.76 -36.26 -18.86
CA VAL A 171 -33.29 -36.22 -20.24
C VAL A 171 -33.32 -37.62 -20.87
N ALA A 172 -32.30 -38.45 -20.61
CA ALA A 172 -32.28 -39.84 -21.06
C ALA A 172 -33.38 -40.68 -20.37
N ALA A 173 -33.59 -40.48 -19.06
CA ALA A 173 -34.64 -41.15 -18.31
C ALA A 173 -36.06 -40.71 -18.76
N ALA A 174 -36.26 -39.42 -19.04
CA ALA A 174 -37.50 -38.89 -19.58
C ALA A 174 -37.80 -39.40 -21.00
N GLY A 175 -36.77 -39.50 -21.84
CA GLY A 175 -36.87 -40.06 -23.19
C GLY A 175 -37.24 -41.55 -23.20
N ALA A 176 -36.69 -42.34 -22.26
CA ALA A 176 -37.03 -43.75 -22.09
C ALA A 176 -38.48 -43.96 -21.62
N ALA A 177 -38.99 -43.10 -20.74
CA ALA A 177 -40.38 -43.17 -20.25
C ALA A 177 -41.41 -42.80 -21.34
N LEU A 178 -41.06 -41.90 -22.26
CA LEU A 178 -41.91 -41.53 -23.41
C LEU A 178 -41.89 -42.59 -24.52
N GLY A 179 -40.80 -43.35 -24.66
CA GLY A 179 -40.66 -44.42 -25.65
C GLY A 179 -41.41 -45.72 -25.31
N SER A 180 -41.78 -45.94 -24.05
CA SER A 180 -42.48 -47.16 -23.61
C SER A 180 -44.02 -47.06 -23.62
N GLY A 181 -44.60 -45.95 -24.08
CA GLY A 181 -46.03 -45.65 -23.95
C GLY A 181 -46.92 -45.87 -25.18
N THR A 182 -46.41 -46.36 -26.32
CA THR A 182 -47.19 -46.39 -27.59
C THR A 182 -47.42 -47.78 -28.19
N ALA A 183 -47.69 -48.81 -27.38
CA ALA A 183 -48.12 -50.11 -27.89
C ALA A 183 -49.18 -50.76 -27.00
N GLU A 184 -50.38 -50.17 -26.93
CA GLU A 184 -51.57 -50.89 -26.47
C GLU A 184 -52.65 -50.82 -27.56
N GLU A 185 -52.61 -51.80 -28.46
CA GLU A 185 -53.62 -52.03 -29.50
C GLU A 185 -54.78 -52.86 -28.89
N PRO A 186 -56.05 -52.45 -29.03
CA PRO A 186 -57.17 -53.13 -28.39
C PRO A 186 -57.48 -54.45 -29.10
N ARG A 187 -57.29 -55.57 -28.40
CA ARG A 187 -57.61 -56.91 -28.91
C ARG A 187 -59.13 -57.10 -28.96
N SER A 188 -59.64 -57.33 -30.17
CA SER A 188 -61.07 -57.56 -30.45
C SER A 188 -61.60 -58.84 -29.82
N GLU A 189 -62.85 -58.77 -29.37
CA GLU A 189 -63.71 -59.88 -28.98
C GLU A 189 -63.88 -60.93 -30.09
N SER A 190 -64.00 -62.19 -29.68
CA SER A 190 -64.72 -63.25 -30.42
C SER A 190 -65.31 -64.25 -29.45
#